data_AF-A0A2S9G6P8-F1
#
_entry.id   AF-A0A2S9G6P8-F1
#
_cell.length_a   1.000
_cell.length_b   1.000
_cell.length_c   1.000
_cell.angle_alpha   90.00
_cell.angle_beta   90.00
_cell.angle_gamma   90.00
#
_symmetry.space_group_name_H-M   'P 1'
#
loop_
_entity.id
_entity.type
_entity.pdbx_description
1 polymer ?
#
loop_
_entity_poly.entity_id
_entity_poly.type
_entity_poly.pdbx_seq_one_letter_code
_entity_poly.pdbx_strand_id
1 'polypeptide(L)' 'MIDDLAVERRGSGEPVVLLHGLGHHRHVWQPVQRLLEDEFDVIAVDLPGFAESAGVHSAPRRIVDIAAFLDKRFAD' A
#
# COMPACT_ATOMS: atom_id res chain seq x y z
N MET A 1 -14.93 -0.28 5.65
CA MET A 1 -15.09 -0.01 4.20
C MET A 1 -13.70 -0.17 3.58
N ILE A 2 -13.49 -0.03 2.26
CA ILE A 2 -12.13 -0.19 1.69
C ILE A 2 -11.18 0.93 2.18
N ASP A 3 -11.71 1.97 2.83
CA ASP A 3 -10.95 3.08 3.42
C ASP A 3 -10.04 2.69 4.60
N ASP A 4 -10.18 1.49 5.15
CA ASP A 4 -9.49 1.02 6.37
C ASP A 4 -8.18 0.27 6.09
N LEU A 5 -7.50 0.53 4.96
CA LEU A 5 -6.20 -0.09 4.71
C LEU A 5 -5.15 0.37 5.72
N ALA A 6 -4.40 -0.57 6.26
CA ALA A 6 -3.21 -0.25 7.04
C ALA A 6 -2.09 0.21 6.10
N VAL A 7 -1.58 1.42 6.38
CA VAL A 7 -0.57 2.10 5.56
C VAL A 7 0.56 2.62 6.44
N GLU A 8 1.77 2.60 5.89
CA GLU A 8 2.92 3.32 6.44
C GLU A 8 3.42 4.30 5.36
N ARG A 9 3.46 5.59 5.68
CA ARG A 9 3.94 6.65 4.79
C ARG A 9 5.25 7.25 5.30
N ARG A 10 6.17 7.54 4.37
CA ARG A 10 7.47 8.16 4.66
C ARG A 10 7.85 9.10 3.53
N GLY A 11 8.50 10.21 3.86
CA GLY A 11 8.97 11.18 2.88
C GLY A 11 7.90 12.15 2.40
N SER A 12 8.22 12.83 1.31
CA SER A 12 7.36 13.80 0.63
C SER A 12 7.77 13.91 -0.83
N GLY A 13 6.83 14.16 -1.74
CA GLY A 13 7.12 14.29 -3.17
C GLY A 13 6.07 13.55 -4.00
N GLU A 14 6.47 13.07 -5.18
CA GLU A 14 5.63 12.24 -6.02
C GLU A 14 5.26 10.93 -5.27
N PRO A 15 3.97 10.52 -5.23
CA PRO A 15 3.56 9.34 -4.49
C PRO A 15 4.03 8.03 -5.16
N VAL A 16 4.63 7.14 -4.36
CA VAL A 16 5.02 5.79 -4.80
C VAL A 16 4.37 4.75 -3.89
N VAL A 17 3.49 3.93 -4.45
CA VAL A 17 2.80 2.86 -3.70
C VAL A 17 3.53 1.53 -3.84
N LEU A 18 3.87 0.90 -2.70
CA LEU A 18 4.58 -0.36 -2.63
C LEU A 18 3.64 -1.52 -2.28
N LEU A 19 3.50 -2.47 -3.20
CA LEU A 19 2.64 -3.65 -3.05
C LEU A 19 3.46 -4.87 -2.64
N HIS A 20 3.13 -5.49 -1.50
CA HIS A 20 3.81 -6.72 -1.08
C HIS A 20 3.37 -7.95 -1.89
N GLY A 21 4.20 -8.99 -1.89
CA GLY A 21 3.87 -10.31 -2.44
C GLY A 21 3.03 -11.17 -1.49
N LEU A 22 2.63 -12.36 -1.94
CA LEU A 22 1.88 -13.32 -1.11
C LEU A 22 2.65 -13.71 0.17
N GLY A 23 1.95 -13.80 1.30
CA GLY A 23 2.54 -14.17 2.59
C GLY A 23 3.29 -13.07 3.33
N HIS A 24 3.28 -11.84 2.79
CA HIS A 24 3.94 -10.68 3.37
C HIS A 24 2.95 -9.60 3.86
N HIS A 25 3.50 -8.51 4.39
CA HIS A 25 2.80 -7.29 4.81
C HIS A 25 3.69 -6.06 4.55
N ARG A 26 3.20 -4.85 4.80
CA ARG A 26 3.85 -3.58 4.44
C ARG A 26 5.29 -3.41 4.93
N HIS A 27 5.67 -3.97 6.08
CA HIS A 27 7.01 -3.75 6.66
C HIS A 27 8.15 -4.37 5.84
N VAL A 28 7.88 -5.29 4.89
CA VAL A 28 8.94 -5.78 3.98
C VAL A 28 9.60 -4.64 3.21
N TRP A 29 8.87 -3.53 3.06
CA TRP A 29 9.31 -2.36 2.30
C TRP A 29 10.07 -1.32 3.11
N GLN A 30 10.22 -1.47 4.44
CA GLN A 30 10.95 -0.48 5.25
C GLN A 30 12.35 -0.13 4.71
N PRO A 31 13.18 -1.08 4.19
CA PRO A 31 14.45 -0.73 3.56
C PRO A 31 14.28 0.12 2.30
N VAL A 32 13.25 -0.15 1.49
CA VAL A 32 12.98 0.59 0.26
C VAL A 32 12.42 1.98 0.56
N GLN A 33 11.54 2.10 1.56
CA GLN A 33 11.05 3.42 1.97
C GLN A 33 12.19 4.33 2.41
N ARG A 34 13.14 3.84 3.22
CA ARG A 34 14.32 4.62 3.63
C ARG A 34 15.22 5.06 2.47
N LEU A 35 15.23 4.31 1.37
CA LEU A 35 16.04 4.65 0.20
C LEU A 35 15.37 5.70 -0.70
N LEU A 36 14.05 5.90 -0.56
CA LEU A 36 13.25 6.73 -1.46
C LEU A 36 12.59 7.93 -0.76
N GLU A 37 12.57 7.96 0.59
CA GLU A 37 11.85 8.98 1.37
C GLU A 37 12.37 10.41 1.19
N ASP A 38 13.60 10.59 0.71
CA ASP A 38 14.16 11.92 0.43
C ASP A 38 13.59 12.56 -0.85
N GLU A 39 13.01 11.75 -1.77
CA GLU A 39 12.53 12.21 -3.09
C GLU A 39 11.02 11.96 -3.31
N PHE A 40 10.42 11.01 -2.59
CA PHE A 40 9.06 10.53 -2.84
C PHE A 40 8.22 10.47 -1.55
N ASP A 41 6.89 10.58 -1.68
CA ASP A 41 5.95 10.13 -0.65
C ASP A 41 5.75 8.62 -0.80
N VAL A 42 6.49 7.83 -0.03
CA VAL A 42 6.55 6.38 -0.18
C VAL A 42 5.52 5.70 0.72
N ILE A 43 4.56 5.03 0.09
CA ILE A 43 3.36 4.47 0.73
C ILE A 43 3.43 2.95 0.70
N ALA A 44 3.76 2.32 1.81
CA ALA A 44 3.68 0.87 1.96
C ALA A 44 2.29 0.47 2.48
N VAL A 45 1.63 -0.47 1.80
CA VAL A 45 0.25 -0.89 2.12
C VAL A 45 0.17 -2.35 2.52
N ASP A 46 -0.70 -2.68 3.47
CA ASP A 46 -1.18 -4.05 3.63
C ASP A 46 -2.35 -4.26 2.65
N LEU A 47 -2.20 -5.20 1.72
CA LEU A 47 -3.27 -5.51 0.75
C LEU A 47 -4.54 -5.99 1.48
N PRO A 48 -5.74 -5.78 0.91
CA PRO A 48 -7.00 -6.25 1.50
C PRO A 48 -6.94 -7.74 1.89
N GLY A 49 -7.29 -8.06 3.13
CA GLY A 49 -7.24 -9.44 3.65
C GLY A 49 -5.90 -9.86 4.27
N PHE A 50 -4.89 -8.98 4.31
CA PHE A 50 -3.58 -9.26 4.89
C PHE A 50 -3.31 -8.42 6.13
N ALA A 51 -2.61 -9.01 7.10
CA ALA A 51 -2.13 -8.35 8.32
C ALA A 51 -3.17 -7.42 8.96
N GLU A 52 -2.88 -6.13 9.11
CA GLU A 52 -3.80 -5.17 9.75
C GLU A 52 -4.97 -4.77 8.84
N SER A 53 -4.88 -5.06 7.54
CA SER A 53 -5.98 -4.97 6.56
C SER A 53 -6.83 -6.26 6.48
N ALA A 54 -6.70 -7.20 7.43
CA ALA A 54 -7.43 -8.48 7.38
C ALA A 54 -8.96 -8.33 7.40
N GLY A 55 -9.49 -7.30 8.04
CA GLY A 55 -10.93 -6.99 8.07
C GLY A 55 -11.46 -6.29 6.82
N VAL A 56 -10.57 -5.86 5.91
CA VAL A 56 -10.95 -5.20 4.67
C VAL A 56 -11.38 -6.25 3.66
N HIS A 57 -12.61 -6.11 3.15
CA HIS A 57 -13.27 -7.11 2.31
C HIS A 57 -12.35 -7.61 1.19
N SER A 58 -12.01 -8.89 1.25
CA SER A 58 -10.96 -9.57 0.49
C SER A 58 -11.50 -10.54 -0.56
N ALA A 59 -12.71 -10.30 -1.08
CA ALA A 59 -13.20 -11.03 -2.24
C ALA A 59 -12.10 -11.05 -3.32
N PRO A 60 -11.85 -12.18 -4.01
CA PRO A 60 -10.76 -12.30 -4.95
C PRO A 60 -10.73 -11.11 -5.92
N ARG A 61 -9.63 -10.35 -5.92
CA ARG A 61 -9.46 -9.19 -6.78
C ARG A 61 -8.33 -9.43 -7.76
N ARG A 62 -8.52 -8.97 -8.99
CA ARG A 62 -7.41 -8.90 -9.94
C ARG A 62 -6.53 -7.73 -9.55
N ILE A 63 -5.24 -7.81 -9.87
CA ILE A 63 -4.30 -6.74 -9.56
C ILE A 63 -4.72 -5.39 -10.17
N VAL A 64 -5.39 -5.41 -11.32
CA VAL A 64 -5.93 -4.20 -11.97
C VAL A 64 -7.02 -3.51 -11.14
N ASP A 65 -7.83 -4.27 -10.41
CA ASP A 65 -8.89 -3.72 -9.57
C ASP A 65 -8.27 -3.12 -8.29
N ILE A 66 -7.19 -3.73 -7.79
CA ILE A 66 -6.39 -3.19 -6.67
C ILE A 66 -5.69 -1.91 -7.10
N ALA A 67 -5.03 -1.90 -8.27
CA ALA A 67 -4.34 -0.73 -8.79
C ALA A 67 -5.29 0.46 -8.99
N ALA A 68 -6.44 0.25 -9.63
CA ALA A 68 -7.44 1.30 -9.82
C ALA A 68 -7.99 1.86 -8.49
N PHE A 69 -8.13 1.00 -7.49
CA PHE A 69 -8.53 1.43 -6.15
C PHE A 69 -7.44 2.30 -5.48
N LEU A 70 -6.18 1.84 -5.51
CA LEU A 70 -5.06 2.55 -4.88
C LEU A 70 -4.79 3.89 -5.58
N ASP A 71 -4.88 3.89 -6.91
CA ASP A 71 -4.83 5.11 -7.72
C ASP A 71 -5.90 6.09 -7.24
N LYS A 72 -7.18 5.70 -7.21
CA LYS A 72 -8.25 6.54 -6.67
C LYS A 72 -8.02 7.00 -5.23
N ARG A 73 -7.40 6.18 -4.38
CA ARG A 73 -7.20 6.46 -2.95
C ARG A 73 -6.04 7.43 -2.68
N PHE A 74 -5.08 7.52 -3.60
CA PHE A 74 -3.84 8.29 -3.43
C PHE A 74 -3.60 9.32 -4.55
N ALA A 75 -4.45 9.41 -5.57
CA ALA A 75 -4.40 10.38 -6.66
C ALA A 75 -4.94 11.77 -6.27
N ASP A 76 -4.42 12.32 -5.16
CA ASP A 76 -4.83 13.59 -4.51
C ASP A 76 -6.08 13.52 -3.61
#